data_AF-A0A6G2DGV0-F1
#
_entry.id   AF-A0A6G2DGV0-F1
#
_cell.length_a   1.000
_cell.length_b   1.000
_cell.length_c   1.000
_cell.angle_alpha   90.00
_cell.angle_beta   90.00
_cell.angle_gamma   90.00
#
_symmetry.space_group_name_H-M   'P 1'
#
loop_
_entity.id
_entity.type
_entity.pdbx_description
1 polymer ?
#
loop_
_entity_poly.entity_id
_entity_poly.type
_entity_poly.pdbx_seq_one_letter_code
_entity_poly.pdbx_strand_id
1 'polypeptide(L)' 'MGKYDFTSLPNRLGHHTYKWKETETDSEVLPAWIADMDFVVLPEIRQAVQTYADQLVYGYTYASEDLIK' A
#
# COMPACT_ATOMS: atom_id res chain seq x y z
N MET A 1 7.21 21.31 -7.77
CA MET A 1 6.76 19.93 -7.48
C MET A 1 7.24 19.55 -6.09
N GLY A 2 6.40 18.95 -5.25
CA GLY A 2 6.77 18.55 -3.89
C GLY A 2 7.65 17.30 -3.84
N LYS A 3 8.14 16.95 -2.63
CA LYS A 3 8.96 15.74 -2.36
C LYS A 3 8.20 14.42 -2.58
N TYR A 4 6.86 14.45 -2.52
CA TYR A 4 5.99 13.27 -2.60
C TYR A 4 5.01 13.40 -3.78
N ASP A 5 4.60 12.25 -4.31
CA ASP A 5 3.64 12.17 -5.40
C ASP A 5 2.21 11.93 -4.87
N PHE A 6 1.40 12.98 -4.98
CA PHE A 6 -0.05 12.95 -4.72
C PHE A 6 -0.85 13.23 -6.02
N THR A 7 -0.22 13.01 -7.17
CA THR A 7 -0.77 13.34 -8.49
C THR A 7 -0.96 12.12 -9.36
N SER A 8 -0.15 11.07 -9.18
CA SER A 8 -0.35 9.80 -9.87
C SER A 8 -1.41 8.95 -9.18
N LEU A 9 -2.17 8.22 -10.02
CA LEU A 9 -3.13 7.21 -9.59
C LEU A 9 -2.53 5.81 -9.83
N PRO A 10 -2.01 5.11 -8.80
CA PRO A 10 -1.53 3.74 -8.97
C PRO A 10 -2.69 2.82 -9.33
N ASN A 11 -2.49 1.92 -10.30
CA ASN A 11 -3.49 0.90 -10.64
C ASN A 11 -3.62 -0.11 -9.49
N ARG A 12 -4.87 -0.32 -9.04
CA ARG A 12 -5.23 -1.22 -7.93
C ARG A 12 -6.12 -2.40 -8.37
N LEU A 13 -6.44 -2.50 -9.65
CA LEU A 13 -7.17 -3.65 -10.22
C LEU A 13 -6.26 -4.89 -10.24
N GLY A 14 -6.81 -6.05 -9.91
CA GLY A 14 -6.04 -7.31 -9.81
C GLY A 14 -5.22 -7.43 -8.52
N HIS A 15 -5.25 -6.42 -7.64
CA HIS A 15 -4.64 -6.47 -6.31
C HIS A 15 -5.64 -6.91 -5.22
N HIS A 16 -6.82 -7.40 -5.62
CA HIS A 16 -7.87 -7.89 -4.71
C HIS A 16 -8.30 -6.87 -3.64
N THR A 17 -8.43 -5.60 -4.04
CA THR A 17 -8.77 -4.52 -3.10
C THR A 17 -10.28 -4.41 -2.90
N TYR A 18 -10.72 -4.13 -1.67
CA TYR A 18 -12.14 -3.86 -1.42
C TYR A 18 -12.63 -2.62 -2.18
N LYS A 19 -11.85 -1.54 -2.18
CA LYS A 19 -12.25 -0.27 -2.81
C LYS A 19 -12.55 -0.41 -4.30
N TRP A 20 -11.69 -1.12 -5.05
CA TRP A 20 -11.80 -1.25 -6.50
C TRP A 20 -12.49 -2.54 -6.96
N LYS A 21 -13.05 -3.34 -6.03
CA LYS A 21 -13.67 -4.64 -6.34
C LYS A 21 -14.79 -4.53 -7.38
N GLU A 22 -15.64 -3.51 -7.27
CA GLU A 22 -16.74 -3.31 -8.22
C GLU A 22 -16.22 -2.85 -9.59
N THR A 23 -15.18 -2.01 -9.61
CA THR A 23 -14.53 -1.53 -10.84
C THR A 23 -13.87 -2.65 -11.64
N GLU A 24 -13.49 -3.77 -11.02
CA GLU A 24 -13.00 -4.96 -11.74
C GLU A 24 -14.09 -5.62 -12.60
N THR A 25 -15.38 -5.43 -12.26
CA THR A 25 -16.52 -5.98 -13.01
C THR A 25 -17.13 -4.95 -13.96
N ASP A 26 -17.17 -3.68 -13.56
CA ASP A 26 -17.69 -2.57 -14.35
C ASP A 26 -16.69 -1.41 -14.35
N SER A 27 -16.04 -1.17 -15.49
CA SER A 27 -14.97 -0.17 -15.62
C SER A 27 -15.44 1.28 -15.49
N GLU A 28 -16.74 1.54 -15.56
CA GLU A 28 -17.31 2.89 -15.41
C GLU A 28 -17.48 3.29 -13.93
N VAL A 29 -17.34 2.34 -13.00
CA VAL A 29 -17.48 2.60 -11.56
C VAL A 29 -16.22 3.28 -11.01
N LEU A 30 -16.38 4.51 -10.49
CA LEU A 30 -15.35 5.23 -9.74
C LEU A 30 -15.57 5.11 -8.23
N PRO A 31 -14.71 4.40 -7.48
CA PRO A 31 -14.93 4.15 -6.06
C PRO A 31 -14.43 5.32 -5.20
N ALA A 32 -15.29 5.81 -4.30
CA ALA A 32 -15.00 6.92 -3.38
C ALA A 32 -15.59 6.70 -1.96
N TRP A 33 -15.69 5.45 -1.52
CA TRP A 33 -16.51 5.07 -0.35
C TRP A 33 -15.70 4.60 0.87
N ILE A 34 -14.73 3.67 0.71
CA ILE A 34 -13.96 3.11 1.82
C ILE A 34 -12.71 3.95 2.12
N ALA A 35 -12.36 4.04 3.41
CA ALA A 35 -11.29 4.90 3.93
C ALA A 35 -9.88 4.30 3.73
N ASP A 36 -9.52 4.00 2.49
CA ASP A 36 -8.13 3.90 2.03
C ASP A 36 -7.86 4.96 0.94
N MET A 37 -6.59 5.17 0.59
CA MET A 37 -6.18 6.21 -0.35
C MET A 37 -5.75 5.62 -1.69
N ASP A 38 -5.89 6.40 -2.76
CA ASP A 38 -5.37 6.05 -4.09
C ASP A 38 -4.08 6.83 -4.41
N PHE A 39 -3.15 6.85 -3.45
CA PHE A 39 -1.80 7.40 -3.59
C PHE A 39 -0.77 6.30 -3.37
N VAL A 40 0.43 6.47 -3.93
CA VAL A 40 1.56 5.65 -3.53
C VAL A 40 1.89 5.88 -2.06
N VAL A 41 2.22 4.81 -1.34
CA VAL A 41 2.65 4.90 0.06
C VAL A 41 3.99 5.65 0.15
N LEU A 42 4.33 6.13 1.36
CA LEU A 42 5.65 6.73 1.61
C LEU A 42 6.78 5.79 1.17
N PRO A 43 7.84 6.32 0.52
CA PRO A 43 8.94 5.50 0.01
C PRO A 43 9.64 4.70 1.10
N GLU A 44 9.71 5.22 2.33
CA GLU A 44 10.30 4.55 3.48
C GLU A 44 9.53 3.29 3.89
N ILE A 45 8.19 3.28 3.73
CA ILE A 45 7.36 2.10 4.01
C ILE A 45 7.60 1.03 2.94
N ARG A 46 7.67 1.42 1.66
CA ARG A 46 8.02 0.50 0.57
C ARG A 46 9.40 -0.12 0.80
N GLN A 47 10.39 0.70 1.19
CA GLN A 47 11.74 0.22 1.46
C GLN A 47 11.76 -0.77 2.63
N ALA A 48 11.01 -0.51 3.71
CA ALA A 48 10.92 -1.44 4.84
C ALA A 48 10.37 -2.81 4.43
N VAL A 49 9.35 -2.87 3.56
CA VAL A 49 8.80 -4.14 3.03
C VAL A 49 9.85 -4.89 2.20
N GLN A 50 10.61 -4.18 1.37
CA GLN A 50 11.69 -4.77 0.56
C GLN A 50 12.81 -5.31 1.46
N THR A 51 13.26 -4.53 2.44
CA THR A 51 14.28 -4.95 3.41
C THR A 51 13.82 -6.16 4.23
N TYR A 52 12.53 -6.26 4.55
CA TYR A 52 11.99 -7.45 5.21
C TYR A 52 12.08 -8.69 4.30
N ALA A 53 11.76 -8.58 3.02
CA ALA A 53 11.94 -9.65 2.04
C ALA A 53 13.41 -10.10 1.93
N ASP A 54 14.35 -9.17 2.04
CA ASP A 54 15.79 -9.45 2.02
C ASP A 54 16.29 -10.23 3.27
N GLN A 55 15.47 -10.39 4.31
CA GLN A 55 15.84 -11.23 5.48
C GLN A 55 15.88 -12.72 5.16
N LEU A 56 15.26 -13.16 4.06
CA LEU A 56 15.20 -14.54 3.55
C LEU A 56 14.49 -15.57 4.45
N VAL A 57 14.43 -15.35 5.77
CA VAL A 57 13.81 -16.22 6.76
C VAL A 57 12.72 -15.46 7.51
N TYR A 58 11.46 -15.81 7.24
CA TYR A 58 10.27 -15.15 7.80
C TYR A 58 9.76 -15.89 9.05
N GLY A 59 10.65 -16.07 10.04
CA GLY A 59 10.33 -16.74 11.29
C GLY A 59 9.46 -15.90 12.24
N TYR A 60 9.18 -16.45 13.42
CA TYR A 60 8.48 -15.73 14.48
C TYR A 60 9.30 -14.53 14.97
N THR A 61 8.65 -13.36 15.05
CA THR A 61 9.25 -12.09 15.50
C THR A 61 8.58 -11.60 16.78
N TYR A 62 9.26 -10.70 17.50
CA TYR A 62 8.73 -9.97 18.64
C TYR A 62 8.83 -8.46 18.37
N ALA A 63 8.05 -7.64 19.08
CA ALA A 63 8.10 -6.19 18.94
C ALA A 63 9.43 -5.63 19.52
N SER A 64 10.18 -4.87 18.72
CA SER A 64 11.39 -4.18 19.17
C SER A 64 11.07 -3.12 20.23
N GLU A 65 12.00 -2.86 21.15
CA GLU A 65 11.93 -1.73 22.08
C GLU A 65 11.87 -0.38 21.37
N ASP A 66 12.37 -0.30 20.13
CA ASP A 66 12.32 0.92 19.30
C ASP A 66 10.91 1.25 18.80
N LEU A 67 9.94 0.34 18.90
CA LEU A 67 8.56 0.56 18.47
C LEU A 67 7.79 1.53 19.39
N ILE A 68 8.20 1.65 20.66
CA ILE A 68 7.48 2.40 21.71
C ILE A 68 8.24 3.69 22.10
N LYS A 69 9.40 3.94 21.51
CA LYS A 69 10.21 5.16 21.75
C LYS A 69 9.69 6.33 20.93
#